data_AF-A0A3D5SQK2-F1
#
_entry.id   AF-A0A3D5SQK2-F1
#
_cell.length_a   1.000
_cell.length_b   1.000
_cell.length_c   1.000
_cell.angle_alpha   90.00
_cell.angle_beta   90.00
_cell.angle_gamma   90.00
#
_symmetry.space_group_name_H-M   'P 1'
#
loop_
_entity.id
_entity.type
_entity.pdbx_description
1 polymer ?
#
loop_
_entity_poly.entity_id
_entity_poly.type
_entity_poly.pdbx_seq_one_letter_code
_entity_poly.pdbx_strand_id
1 'polypeptide(L)' 'QTILELSEELGIGIEFSCRVGTCGVCKVKMTSGEVEMAVEDALDPDDKTNGIILACQAKPKAEVTVEA' A
#
# COMPACT_ATOMS: atom_id res chain seq x y z
N GLN A 1 -10.06 -2.33 6.60
CA GLN A 1 -9.82 -2.86 5.25
C GLN A 1 -8.60 -2.15 4.69
N THR A 2 -7.69 -2.89 4.07
CA THR A 2 -6.47 -2.37 3.46
C THR A 2 -6.68 -2.12 1.97
N ILE A 3 -5.79 -1.38 1.33
CA ILE A 3 -5.82 -1.14 -0.12
C ILE A 3 -5.71 -2.47 -0.89
N LEU A 4 -4.92 -3.43 -0.39
CA LEU A 4 -4.84 -4.76 -1.00
C LEU A 4 -6.18 -5.51 -0.94
N GLU A 5 -6.87 -5.48 0.21
CA GLU A 5 -8.19 -6.13 0.33
C GLU A 5 -9.21 -5.48 -0.63
N LEU A 6 -9.22 -4.14 -0.71
CA LEU A 6 -10.06 -3.42 -1.67
C LEU A 6 -9.71 -3.76 -3.13
N SER A 7 -8.42 -3.90 -3.46
CA SER A 7 -8.01 -4.24 -4.82
C SER A 7 -8.45 -5.66 -5.20
N GLU A 8 -8.35 -6.63 -4.27
CA GLU A 8 -8.86 -7.98 -4.46
C GLU A 8 -10.38 -8.00 -4.70
N GLU A 9 -11.15 -7.22 -3.94
CA GLU A 9 -12.60 -7.09 -4.10
C GLU A 9 -13.01 -6.46 -5.45
N LEU A 10 -12.21 -5.49 -5.93
CA LEU A 10 -12.44 -4.80 -7.20
C LEU A 10 -11.83 -5.52 -8.41
N GLY A 11 -11.08 -6.61 -8.20
CA GLY A 11 -10.36 -7.32 -9.27
C GLY A 11 -9.18 -6.53 -9.84
N ILE A 12 -8.61 -5.59 -9.07
CA ILE A 12 -7.42 -4.81 -9.41
C ILE A 12 -6.19 -5.61 -8.97
N GLY A 13 -5.32 -5.93 -9.93
CA GLY A 13 -4.15 -6.78 -9.70
C GLY A 13 -2.98 -6.02 -9.07
N ILE A 14 -2.89 -6.05 -7.74
CA ILE A 14 -1.68 -5.64 -7.01
C ILE A 14 -0.90 -6.88 -6.63
N GLU A 15 0.41 -6.92 -6.93
CA GLU A 15 1.27 -8.03 -6.52
C GLU A 15 1.40 -8.09 -4.99
N PHE A 16 1.36 -9.28 -4.40
CA PHE A 16 1.54 -9.44 -2.95
C PHE A 16 2.19 -10.79 -2.60
N SER A 17 2.76 -10.86 -1.40
CA SER A 17 3.33 -12.11 -0.86
C SER A 17 3.07 -12.27 0.64
N CYS A 18 3.83 -11.59 1.52
CA CYS A 18 3.80 -11.87 2.96
C CYS A 18 2.55 -11.34 3.70
N ARG A 19 1.87 -10.32 3.15
CA ARG A 19 0.73 -9.59 3.77
C ARG A 19 0.98 -8.95 5.14
N VAL A 20 2.20 -9.01 5.68
CA VAL A 20 2.56 -8.48 7.01
C VAL A 20 3.49 -7.26 6.98
N GLY A 21 3.75 -6.70 5.79
CA GLY A 21 4.51 -5.45 5.64
C GLY A 21 6.04 -5.59 5.58
N THR A 22 6.59 -6.80 5.44
CA THR A 22 8.04 -7.04 5.52
C THR A 22 8.72 -7.37 4.19
N CYS A 23 7.98 -7.86 3.18
CA CYS A 23 8.59 -8.32 1.91
C CYS A 23 8.68 -7.26 0.80
N GLY A 24 7.89 -6.19 0.87
CA GLY A 24 7.88 -5.14 -0.16
C GLY A 24 7.22 -5.48 -1.51
N VAL A 25 6.71 -6.70 -1.72
CA VAL A 25 6.06 -7.09 -2.99
C VAL A 25 4.81 -6.25 -3.28
N CYS A 26 4.08 -5.83 -2.25
CA CYS A 26 2.88 -5.00 -2.37
C CYS A 26 3.15 -3.49 -2.37
N LYS A 27 4.32 -3.06 -2.83
CA LYS A 27 4.63 -1.63 -2.96
C LYS A 27 3.76 -1.05 -4.08
N VAL A 28 3.04 0.01 -3.77
CA VAL A 28 2.25 0.78 -4.73
C VAL A 28 2.47 2.26 -4.50
N LYS A 29 2.37 3.08 -5.55
CA LYS A 29 2.56 4.52 -5.42
C LYS A 29 1.23 5.19 -5.11
N MET A 30 1.18 5.95 -4.03
CA MET A 30 0.04 6.79 -3.68
C MET A 30 0.20 8.16 -4.33
N THR A 31 -0.78 8.56 -5.14
CA THR A 31 -0.77 9.86 -5.84
C THR A 31 -1.59 10.92 -5.11
N SER A 32 -2.55 10.50 -4.27
CA SER A 32 -3.34 11.40 -3.44
C SER A 32 -3.92 10.68 -2.21
N GLY A 33 -4.24 11.46 -1.18
CA GLY A 33 -4.88 10.99 0.05
C GLY A 33 -3.91 10.71 1.20
N GLU A 34 -4.43 10.05 2.24
CA GLU A 34 -3.66 9.65 3.41
C GLU A 34 -4.03 8.22 3.82
N VAL A 35 -3.01 7.43 4.15
CA VAL A 35 -3.15 6.07 4.67
C VAL A 35 -2.45 5.93 6.01
N GLU A 36 -2.93 4.99 6.81
CA GLU A 36 -2.26 4.51 8.00
C GLU A 36 -1.65 3.13 7.73
N MET A 37 -0.37 2.94 8.08
CA MET A 37 0.33 1.65 7.98
C MET A 37 0.83 1.24 9.36
N ALA A 38 0.52 0.02 9.77
CA ALA A 38 0.99 -0.52 11.06
C ALA A 38 2.46 -0.97 10.99
N VAL A 39 2.88 -1.48 9.83
CA VAL A 39 4.24 -1.94 9.55
C VAL A 39 4.71 -1.30 8.25
N GLU A 40 5.91 -0.73 8.28
CA GLU A 40 6.55 -0.05 7.13
C GLU A 40 7.96 -0.59 6.85
N ASP A 41 8.32 -1.75 7.40
CA ASP A 41 9.69 -2.28 7.42
C ASP A 41 10.28 -2.50 6.02
N ALA A 42 9.43 -2.72 5.02
CA ALA A 42 9.85 -2.89 3.63
C ALA A 42 10.00 -1.57 2.84
N LEU A 43 9.68 -0.42 3.44
CA LEU A 43 9.82 0.90 2.82
C LEU A 43 11.14 1.55 3.25
N ASP A 44 11.95 1.93 2.28
CA ASP A 44 13.13 2.74 2.53
C ASP A 44 12.78 4.26 2.58
N PRO A 45 13.72 5.15 2.93
CA PRO A 45 13.44 6.59 2.99
C PRO A 45 13.04 7.20 1.64
N ASP A 46 13.55 6.67 0.53
CA ASP A 46 13.22 7.14 -0.82
C ASP A 46 11.81 6.72 -1.20
N ASP A 47 11.40 5.49 -0.88
CA ASP A 47 10.02 5.01 -1.01
C ASP A 47 9.05 5.96 -0.32
N LYS A 48 9.30 6.27 0.95
CA LYS A 48 8.45 7.18 1.74
C LYS A 48 8.37 8.57 1.14
N THR A 49 9.50 9.09 0.65
CA THR A 49 9.57 10.41 0.00
C THR A 49 8.82 10.42 -1.34
N ASN A 50 8.81 9.31 -2.06
CA ASN A 50 8.11 9.16 -3.34
C ASN A 50 6.62 8.77 -3.20
N GLY A 51 6.10 8.71 -1.97
CA GLY A 51 4.71 8.34 -1.71
C GLY A 51 4.42 6.86 -1.95
N ILE A 52 5.43 6.00 -1.87
CA ILE A 52 5.24 4.55 -1.94
C ILE A 52 4.67 4.05 -0.61
N ILE A 53 3.66 3.18 -0.71
CA ILE A 53 2.99 2.57 0.42
C ILE A 53 2.94 1.05 0.25
N LEU A 54 2.75 0.32 1.34
CA LEU A 54 2.53 -1.13 1.31
C LEU A 54 1.03 -1.39 1.27
N ALA A 55 0.49 -1.79 0.12
CA ALA A 55 -0.96 -2.01 -0.05
C ALA A 55 -1.56 -2.96 1.00
N CYS A 56 -0.79 -3.96 1.46
CA CYS A 56 -1.23 -4.90 2.50
C CYS A 56 -1.28 -4.32 3.92
N GLN A 57 -0.68 -3.17 4.17
CA GLN A 57 -0.69 -2.48 5.47
C GLN A 57 -1.44 -1.15 5.40
N ALA A 58 -1.58 -0.56 4.21
CA ALA A 58 -2.18 0.74 3.99
C ALA A 58 -3.69 0.69 4.20
N LYS A 59 -4.16 1.33 5.27
CA LYS A 59 -5.57 1.57 5.56
C LYS A 59 -5.90 3.02 5.20
N PRO A 60 -6.77 3.28 4.22
CA PRO A 60 -7.14 4.64 3.85
C PRO A 60 -7.88 5.33 5.00
N LYS A 61 -7.49 6.56 5.33
CA LYS A 61 -8.22 7.41 6.30
C LYS A 61 -9.27 8.29 5.62
N ALA A 62 -9.14 8.50 4.32
CA ALA A 62 -10.02 9.28 3.47
C ALA A 62 -9.98 8.72 2.04
N GLU A 63 -10.47 9.48 1.06
CA GLU A 63 -10.28 9.16 -0.35
C GLU A 63 -8.77 9.09 -0.68
N VAL A 64 -8.36 8.00 -1.30
CA VAL A 64 -6.97 7.71 -1.66
C VAL A 64 -6.92 7.26 -3.12
N THR A 65 -5.94 7.76 -3.87
CA THR A 65 -5.64 7.30 -5.23
C THR A 65 -4.27 6.64 -5.25
N VAL A 66 -4.19 5.44 -5.84
CA VAL A 66 -2.96 4.68 -6.02
C VAL A 66 -2.76 4.30 -7.48
N GLU A 67 -1.50 4.18 -7.90
CA GLU A 67 -1.09 3.58 -9.17
C GLU A 67 -0.94 2.07 -8.96
N ALA A 68 -1.78 1.31 -9.67
CA ALA A 68 -1.81 -0.16 -9.67
C ALA A 68 -1.27 -0.71 -10.99
#